data_AF-A0A8W8MB19-F1
#
_entry.id   AF-A0A8W8MB19-F1
#
_cell.length_a   1.000
_cell.length_b   1.000
_cell.length_c   1.000
_cell.angle_alpha   90.00
_cell.angle_beta   90.00
_cell.angle_gamma   90.00
#
_symmetry.space_group_name_H-M   'P 1'
#
loop_
_entity.id
_entity.type
_entity.pdbx_description
1 polymer ?
#
loop_
_entity_poly.entity_id
_entity_poly.type
_entity_poly.pdbx_seq_one_letter_code
_entity_poly.pdbx_strand_id
1 'polypeptide(L)'
;MQFQFFNTVIACILASLQLSHNQQSRCTTYTMHKKFIGSLHDDRAKPLWEIEKESVGLAMHVCFAYCERDQRCVGIEICTIRPDLARCRGCCEWYVVDKDGGLPRTAIGGCKYFELSKNSVESRGTRLSTNSNLSAVASSTYIEHGILEVEYPASNVLDGIYGNDCKRVNVYSSVIEKNPWLEVAWSGTITIWRIIIYNRYECCGSRLVNLNVTYKNNGVTGICGFYPGLLSRDGDILLFYCPPEAHATSVKLQIHSKPGQINELNLCEVEIYKKS
;
A
#
# COMPACT_ATOMS: atom_id res chain seq x y z
N MET A 1 35.69 -13.33 -3.06
CA MET A 1 34.53 -14.24 -2.97
C MET A 1 33.47 -13.72 -3.93
N GLN A 2 33.30 -14.36 -5.08
CA GLN A 2 32.36 -13.94 -6.13
C GLN A 2 30.94 -14.22 -5.64
N PHE A 3 30.18 -13.18 -5.32
CA PHE A 3 28.73 -13.31 -5.14
C PHE A 3 28.12 -13.53 -6.53
N GLN A 4 27.77 -14.78 -6.85
CA GLN A 4 26.86 -15.05 -7.97
C GLN A 4 25.57 -14.27 -7.71
N PHE A 5 25.23 -13.36 -8.61
CA PHE A 5 23.99 -12.59 -8.59
C PHE A 5 22.81 -13.53 -8.84
N PHE A 6 22.32 -14.18 -7.78
CA PHE A 6 21.04 -14.87 -7.84
C PHE A 6 19.92 -13.83 -7.90
N ASN A 7 18.95 -14.03 -8.79
CA ASN A 7 17.71 -13.23 -8.86
C ASN A 7 16.81 -13.41 -7.61
N THR A 8 17.25 -14.23 -6.65
CA THR A 8 16.54 -14.66 -5.47
C THR A 8 17.52 -14.67 -4.30
N VAL A 9 17.14 -14.05 -3.19
CA VAL A 9 17.92 -14.04 -1.95
C VAL A 9 17.15 -14.85 -0.91
N ILE A 10 17.82 -15.81 -0.28
CA ILE A 10 17.27 -16.65 0.79
C ILE A 10 18.03 -16.30 2.08
N ALA A 11 17.33 -15.80 3.09
CA ALA A 11 17.88 -15.58 4.42
C ALA A 11 17.55 -16.77 5.34
N CYS A 12 18.54 -17.27 6.08
CA CYS A 12 18.37 -18.30 7.11
C CYS A 12 18.92 -17.77 8.44
N ILE A 13 18.12 -17.80 9.51
CA ILE A 13 18.59 -17.47 10.87
C ILE A 13 19.13 -18.74 11.53
N LEU A 14 20.39 -18.73 11.98
CA LEU A 14 20.92 -19.71 12.91
C LEU A 14 20.56 -19.28 14.34
N ALA A 15 19.74 -20.06 15.04
CA ALA A 15 19.63 -19.97 16.49
C ALA A 15 20.80 -20.74 17.12
N SER A 16 21.73 -20.04 17.76
CA SER A 16 22.80 -20.61 18.62
C SER A 16 22.43 -20.35 20.08
N LEU A 17 22.55 -21.22 21.09
CA LEU A 17 23.13 -22.56 21.24
C LEU A 17 22.26 -23.37 22.23
N GLN A 18 22.02 -24.65 21.96
CA GLN A 18 22.23 -25.75 22.90
C GLN A 18 22.22 -27.06 22.10
N LEU A 19 23.25 -27.88 22.31
CA LEU A 19 23.43 -29.19 21.68
C LEU A 19 22.27 -30.12 22.06
N SER A 20 21.22 -30.15 21.25
CA SER A 20 20.29 -31.28 21.20
C SER A 20 20.09 -31.68 19.75
N HIS A 21 20.29 -32.97 19.50
CA HIS A 21 20.39 -33.58 18.18
C HIS A 21 19.00 -33.75 17.55
N ASN A 22 18.15 -32.72 17.53
CA ASN A 22 16.88 -32.73 16.79
C ASN A 22 16.23 -31.34 16.63
N GLN A 23 16.99 -30.32 16.23
CA GLN A 23 16.39 -29.05 15.81
C GLN A 23 16.29 -28.99 14.28
N GLN A 24 15.09 -29.29 13.78
CA GLN A 24 14.70 -28.92 12.43
C GLN A 24 14.75 -27.38 12.37
N SER A 25 15.71 -26.83 11.64
CA SER A 25 15.79 -25.40 11.39
C SER A 25 14.44 -24.95 10.83
N ARG A 26 13.67 -24.18 11.60
CA ARG A 26 12.50 -23.47 11.08
C ARG A 26 13.00 -22.32 10.20
N CYS A 27 13.43 -22.65 8.99
CA CYS A 27 13.66 -21.67 7.95
C CYS A 27 12.29 -21.17 7.48
N THR A 28 11.80 -20.06 8.03
CA THR A 28 10.88 -19.23 7.27
C THR A 28 11.68 -18.67 6.10
N THR A 29 11.48 -19.23 4.91
CA THR A 29 12.17 -18.79 3.69
C THR A 29 11.71 -17.38 3.31
N TYR A 30 12.36 -16.38 3.88
CA TYR A 30 12.23 -14.98 3.48
C TYR A 30 12.88 -14.82 2.12
N THR A 31 12.07 -15.04 1.09
CA THR A 31 12.52 -15.02 -0.30
C THR A 31 12.22 -13.64 -0.86
N MET A 32 13.27 -12.90 -1.23
CA MET A 32 13.14 -11.65 -1.96
C MET A 32 13.65 -11.81 -3.39
N HIS A 33 12.93 -11.19 -4.32
CA HIS A 33 13.27 -11.19 -5.74
C HIS A 33 13.55 -9.78 -6.22
N LYS A 34 14.60 -9.62 -7.04
CA LYS A 34 14.90 -8.33 -7.68
C LYS A 34 13.72 -7.97 -8.60
N LYS A 35 13.00 -6.90 -8.27
CA LYS A 35 11.82 -6.47 -9.00
C LYS A 35 12.16 -5.45 -10.08
N PHE A 36 13.02 -4.48 -9.77
CA PHE A 36 13.50 -3.51 -10.75
C PHE A 36 14.87 -2.93 -10.38
N ILE A 37 15.53 -2.35 -11.38
CA ILE A 37 16.69 -1.49 -11.22
C ILE A 37 16.17 -0.05 -11.18
N GLY A 38 16.63 0.71 -10.20
CA GLY A 38 16.14 2.05 -9.88
C GLY A 38 15.86 2.22 -8.40
N SER A 39 15.55 3.46 -8.03
CA SER A 39 15.18 3.88 -6.68
C SER A 39 13.65 3.96 -6.59
N LEU A 40 13.04 3.67 -5.44
CA LEU A 40 11.67 4.05 -5.12
C LEU A 40 11.49 5.55 -5.35
N HIS A 41 10.44 5.92 -6.05
CA HIS A 41 10.13 7.31 -6.37
C HIS A 41 9.42 7.98 -5.21
N ASP A 42 9.97 9.07 -4.68
CA ASP A 42 9.52 9.68 -3.41
C ASP A 42 8.09 10.22 -3.45
N ASP A 43 7.61 10.69 -4.61
CA ASP A 43 6.20 11.11 -4.77
C ASP A 43 5.20 9.97 -5.03
N ARG A 44 5.70 8.73 -5.20
CA ARG A 44 4.90 7.55 -5.56
C ARG A 44 5.05 6.40 -4.57
N ALA A 45 5.90 6.55 -3.55
CA ALA A 45 6.09 5.59 -2.47
C ALA A 45 6.59 6.31 -1.22
N LYS A 46 6.10 5.88 -0.05
CA LYS A 46 6.58 6.31 1.25
C LYS A 46 7.28 5.15 1.97
N PRO A 47 8.63 5.16 2.05
CA PRO A 47 9.37 4.16 2.82
C PRO A 47 9.00 4.18 4.30
N LEU A 48 8.99 3.00 4.93
CA LEU A 48 8.80 2.82 6.37
C LEU A 48 9.99 3.34 7.18
N TRP A 49 11.19 3.16 6.64
CA TRP A 49 12.45 3.50 7.27
C TRP A 49 13.57 3.59 6.23
N GLU A 50 14.65 4.25 6.61
CA GLU A 50 15.85 4.44 5.82
C GLU A 50 17.07 4.21 6.72
N ILE A 51 18.05 3.44 6.24
CA ILE A 51 19.27 3.12 6.98
C ILE A 51 20.47 3.26 6.04
N GLU A 52 21.52 3.91 6.52
CA GLU A 52 22.80 3.99 5.83
C GLU A 52 23.84 3.04 6.46
N LYS A 53 24.74 2.51 5.61
CA LYS A 53 25.85 1.62 5.97
C LYS A 53 27.07 1.86 5.09
N GLU A 54 28.25 1.44 5.56
CA GLU A 54 29.51 1.70 4.85
C GLU A 54 29.68 0.87 3.57
N SER A 55 28.81 -0.12 3.34
CA SER A 55 28.84 -0.95 2.13
C SER A 55 27.47 -1.50 1.77
N VAL A 56 27.31 -1.85 0.49
CA VAL A 56 26.10 -2.52 -0.04
C VAL A 56 25.86 -3.85 0.67
N GLY A 57 26.91 -4.61 0.97
CA GLY A 57 26.79 -5.91 1.66
C GLY A 57 26.24 -5.76 3.07
N LEU A 58 26.70 -4.76 3.82
CA LEU A 58 26.21 -4.49 5.17
C LEU A 58 24.79 -3.91 5.15
N ALA A 59 24.50 -2.98 4.24
CA ALA A 59 23.14 -2.47 4.02
C ALA A 59 22.18 -3.63 3.73
N MET A 60 22.55 -4.52 2.82
CA MET A 60 21.75 -5.70 2.48
C MET A 60 21.51 -6.58 3.71
N HIS A 61 22.54 -6.96 4.45
CA HIS A 61 22.38 -7.82 5.63
C HIS A 61 21.45 -7.21 6.69
N VAL A 62 21.68 -5.95 7.05
CA VAL A 62 20.91 -5.26 8.10
C VAL A 62 19.46 -5.06 7.69
N CYS A 63 19.21 -4.63 6.46
CA CYS A 63 17.88 -4.21 6.04
C CYS A 63 16.98 -5.40 5.70
N PHE A 64 17.54 -6.52 5.24
CA PHE A 64 16.79 -7.78 5.14
C PHE A 64 16.29 -8.23 6.52
N ALA A 65 17.19 -8.28 7.52
CA ALA A 65 16.82 -8.68 8.88
C ALA A 65 15.81 -7.73 9.53
N TYR A 66 15.89 -6.43 9.22
CA TYR A 66 14.94 -5.44 9.70
C TYR A 66 13.56 -5.61 9.04
N CYS A 67 13.53 -5.80 7.72
CA CYS A 67 12.30 -6.05 6.97
C CYS A 67 11.59 -7.34 7.40
N GLU A 68 12.33 -8.38 7.75
CA GLU A 68 11.76 -9.64 8.26
C GLU A 68 11.00 -9.47 9.58
N ARG A 69 11.43 -8.53 10.42
CA ARG A 69 10.79 -8.23 11.72
C ARG A 69 9.63 -7.26 11.59
N ASP A 70 9.67 -6.39 10.58
CA ASP A 70 8.61 -5.42 10.30
C ASP A 70 7.50 -6.04 9.46
N GLN A 71 6.35 -6.32 10.08
CA GLN A 71 5.20 -6.94 9.42
C GLN A 71 4.61 -6.12 8.27
N ARG A 72 4.91 -4.81 8.21
CA ARG A 72 4.51 -3.93 7.10
C ARG A 72 5.49 -3.98 5.93
N CYS A 73 6.71 -4.45 6.16
CA CYS A 73 7.73 -4.45 5.11
C CYS A 73 7.40 -5.52 4.05
N VAL A 74 7.24 -5.07 2.80
CA VAL A 74 6.96 -5.89 1.61
C VAL A 74 8.12 -5.96 0.64
N GLY A 75 9.19 -5.20 0.89
CA GLY A 75 10.40 -5.23 0.09
C GLY A 75 11.38 -4.17 0.56
N ILE A 76 12.57 -4.17 -0.03
CA ILE A 76 13.61 -3.21 0.30
C ILE A 76 14.29 -2.66 -0.96
N GLU A 77 14.66 -1.39 -0.91
CA GLU A 77 15.60 -0.79 -1.84
C GLU A 77 17.01 -0.87 -1.24
N ILE A 78 18.00 -1.14 -2.10
CA ILE A 78 19.42 -0.97 -1.81
C ILE A 78 20.03 -0.07 -2.88
N CYS A 79 20.68 1.02 -2.45
CA CYS A 79 21.35 2.00 -3.30
C CYS A 79 22.82 2.14 -2.93
N THR A 80 23.67 2.17 -3.95
CA THR A 80 25.05 2.64 -3.81
C THR A 80 25.04 4.14 -4.00
N ILE A 81 25.31 4.91 -2.93
CA ILE A 81 25.37 6.38 -2.99
C ILE A 81 26.77 6.80 -3.44
N ARG A 82 27.79 6.21 -2.83
CA ARG A 82 29.22 6.34 -3.18
C ARG A 82 29.97 5.10 -2.66
N PRO A 83 31.28 4.90 -2.95
CA PRO A 83 31.97 3.64 -2.66
C PRO A 83 31.93 3.16 -1.20
N ASP A 84 31.88 4.09 -0.25
CA ASP A 84 31.89 3.89 1.20
C ASP A 84 30.52 4.20 1.85
N LEU A 85 29.46 4.35 1.05
CA LEU A 85 28.12 4.66 1.55
C LEU A 85 27.05 3.98 0.69
N ALA A 86 26.33 3.07 1.33
CA ALA A 86 25.11 2.48 0.81
C ALA A 86 23.92 2.89 1.67
N ARG A 87 22.80 3.16 1.00
CA ARG A 87 21.51 3.43 1.63
C ARG A 87 20.58 2.27 1.36
N CYS A 88 19.79 1.87 2.35
CA CYS A 88 18.65 1.01 2.14
C CYS A 88 17.37 1.69 2.61
N ARG A 89 16.24 1.32 1.99
CA ARG A 89 14.91 1.78 2.41
C ARG A 89 13.94 0.62 2.48
N GLY A 90 13.18 0.53 3.56
CA GLY A 90 12.13 -0.47 3.74
C GLY A 90 10.82 0.00 3.14
N CYS A 91 10.20 -0.81 2.30
CA CYS A 91 8.95 -0.47 1.64
C CYS A 91 7.77 -1.25 2.22
N CYS A 92 6.61 -0.64 2.43
CA CYS A 92 6.33 0.81 2.43
C CYS A 92 5.13 1.07 3.37
N GLU A 93 5.01 2.30 3.87
CA GLU A 93 3.74 2.77 4.47
C GLU A 93 2.64 2.78 3.41
N TRP A 94 2.97 3.34 2.23
CA TRP A 94 2.17 3.20 1.03
C TRP A 94 3.03 3.28 -0.22
N TYR A 95 2.54 2.71 -1.33
CA TYR A 95 3.11 2.94 -2.65
C TYR A 95 2.06 2.82 -3.74
N VAL A 96 2.36 3.38 -4.91
CA VAL A 96 1.44 3.45 -6.05
C VAL A 96 1.93 2.58 -7.20
N VAL A 97 1.05 1.71 -7.68
CA VAL A 97 1.19 1.01 -8.96
C VAL A 97 0.29 1.71 -9.96
N ASP A 98 0.75 2.00 -11.17
CA ASP A 98 -0.16 2.55 -12.18
C ASP A 98 -1.02 1.49 -12.85
N LYS A 99 -2.02 1.96 -13.60
CA LYS A 99 -3.03 1.12 -14.25
C LYS A 99 -2.45 0.08 -15.22
N ASP A 100 -1.21 0.28 -15.69
CA ASP A 100 -0.52 -0.61 -16.63
C ASP A 100 0.51 -1.50 -15.91
N GLY A 101 0.53 -1.50 -14.57
CA GLY A 101 1.43 -2.29 -13.73
C GLY A 101 2.80 -1.64 -13.48
N GLY A 102 2.97 -0.38 -13.85
CA GLY A 102 4.17 0.41 -13.61
C GLY A 102 4.42 0.64 -12.13
N LEU A 103 5.65 0.33 -11.70
CA LEU A 103 6.10 0.44 -10.31
C LEU A 103 6.66 1.83 -10.01
N PRO A 104 6.65 2.27 -8.73
CA PRO A 104 7.08 3.61 -8.33
C PRO A 104 8.61 3.72 -8.36
N ARG A 105 9.21 3.81 -9.56
CA ARG A 105 10.67 3.81 -9.74
C ARG A 105 11.19 5.07 -10.43
N THR A 106 12.37 5.49 -10.00
CA THR A 106 13.24 6.46 -10.68
C THR A 106 14.45 5.70 -11.24
N ALA A 107 14.73 5.87 -12.53
CA ALA A 107 15.81 5.16 -13.22
C ALA A 107 17.19 5.70 -12.80
N ILE A 108 17.76 5.14 -11.74
CA ILE A 108 19.09 5.48 -11.20
C ILE A 108 19.97 4.23 -11.20
N GLY A 109 21.13 4.30 -11.86
CA GLY A 109 22.02 3.16 -12.12
C GLY A 109 22.68 2.50 -10.90
N GLY A 110 22.54 3.09 -9.71
CA GLY A 110 23.12 2.59 -8.45
C GLY A 110 22.14 1.88 -7.51
N CYS A 111 20.85 1.82 -7.85
CA CYS A 111 19.79 1.35 -6.96
C CYS A 111 19.10 0.10 -7.50
N LYS A 112 18.68 -0.78 -6.58
CA LYS A 112 17.92 -2.00 -6.88
C LYS A 112 16.83 -2.18 -5.83
N TYR A 113 15.63 -2.52 -6.27
CA TYR A 113 14.53 -2.87 -5.38
C TYR A 113 14.28 -4.38 -5.41
N PHE A 114 14.15 -4.96 -4.22
CA PHE A 114 13.88 -6.35 -3.97
C PHE A 114 12.52 -6.46 -3.27
N GLU A 115 11.60 -7.21 -3.84
CA GLU A 115 10.27 -7.43 -3.30
C GLU A 115 10.21 -8.80 -2.63
N LEU A 116 9.48 -8.92 -1.51
CA LEU A 116 9.13 -10.22 -0.96
C LEU A 116 8.34 -11.02 -1.98
N SER A 117 8.47 -12.35 -1.92
CA SER A 117 7.66 -13.22 -2.78
C SER A 117 6.17 -12.87 -2.65
N LYS A 118 5.46 -12.84 -3.77
CA LYS A 118 4.02 -12.50 -3.80
C LYS A 118 3.23 -13.33 -2.79
N ASN A 119 3.52 -14.64 -2.73
CA ASN A 119 2.90 -15.55 -1.77
C ASN A 119 3.17 -15.13 -0.31
N SER A 120 4.40 -14.70 0.01
CA SER A 120 4.75 -14.22 1.36
C SER A 120 4.05 -12.92 1.74
N VAL A 121 3.73 -12.06 0.76
CA VAL A 121 2.95 -10.84 0.99
C VAL A 121 1.48 -11.22 1.16
N GLU A 122 0.89 -11.92 0.19
CA GLU A 122 -0.53 -12.28 0.19
C GLU A 122 -0.91 -13.18 1.36
N SER A 123 -0.03 -14.05 1.83
CA SER A 123 -0.29 -14.90 3.01
C SER A 123 -0.45 -14.12 4.32
N ARG A 124 -0.10 -12.83 4.36
CA ARG A 124 -0.23 -12.01 5.58
C ARG A 124 -1.64 -11.47 5.81
N GLY A 125 -2.51 -11.54 4.81
CA GLY A 125 -3.89 -11.11 5.02
C GLY A 125 -4.90 -11.62 4.02
N THR A 126 -6.13 -11.67 4.49
CA THR A 126 -7.29 -12.13 3.74
C THR A 126 -8.18 -10.94 3.40
N ARG A 127 -8.60 -10.83 2.14
CA ARG A 127 -9.57 -9.81 1.71
C ARG A 127 -10.88 -10.01 2.48
N LEU A 128 -11.46 -8.93 3.00
CA LEU A 128 -12.83 -8.97 3.50
C LEU A 128 -13.77 -9.15 2.31
N SER A 129 -14.55 -10.24 2.30
CA SER A 129 -15.51 -10.50 1.22
C SER A 129 -16.78 -9.66 1.42
N THR A 130 -17.53 -9.39 0.36
CA THR A 130 -18.83 -8.70 0.40
C THR A 130 -19.83 -9.33 1.38
N ASN A 131 -19.73 -10.64 1.63
CA ASN A 131 -20.52 -11.36 2.66
C ASN A 131 -20.15 -10.98 4.11
N SER A 132 -19.14 -10.13 4.34
CA SER A 132 -18.69 -9.67 5.67
C SER A 132 -19.51 -8.49 6.22
N ASN A 133 -20.69 -8.23 5.66
CA ASN A 133 -21.53 -7.06 5.96
C ASN A 133 -20.74 -5.74 5.85
N LEU A 134 -19.94 -5.59 4.78
CA LEU A 134 -19.33 -4.30 4.49
C LEU A 134 -20.40 -3.30 4.06
N SER A 135 -20.28 -2.08 4.54
CA SER A 135 -21.07 -0.94 4.06
C SER A 135 -20.16 0.23 3.79
N ALA A 136 -20.54 1.04 2.80
CA ALA A 136 -19.85 2.28 2.48
C ALA A 136 -20.83 3.44 2.64
N VAL A 137 -20.37 4.49 3.32
CA VAL A 137 -21.09 5.76 3.46
C VAL A 137 -20.15 6.90 3.12
N ALA A 138 -20.69 8.00 2.64
CA ALA A 138 -19.93 9.12 2.12
C ALA A 138 -20.42 10.46 2.68
N SER A 139 -19.62 11.51 2.52
CA SER A 139 -20.05 12.89 2.79
C SER A 139 -21.21 13.31 1.92
N SER A 140 -21.20 12.89 0.65
CA SER A 140 -22.23 13.18 -0.34
C SER A 140 -22.17 12.18 -1.49
N THR A 141 -23.20 12.18 -2.33
CA THR A 141 -23.26 11.41 -3.58
C THR A 141 -23.50 12.36 -4.74
N TYR A 142 -22.68 12.26 -5.79
CA TYR A 142 -22.90 12.99 -7.03
C TYR A 142 -23.99 12.32 -7.86
N ILE A 143 -24.88 13.14 -8.43
CA ILE A 143 -25.89 12.74 -9.40
C ILE A 143 -25.62 13.53 -10.66
N GLU A 144 -25.38 12.83 -11.76
CA GLU A 144 -25.33 13.46 -13.07
C GLU A 144 -26.75 13.62 -13.62
N HIS A 145 -27.11 14.85 -13.93
CA HIS A 145 -28.38 15.17 -14.58
C HIS A 145 -28.18 15.24 -16.10
N GLY A 146 -28.61 14.18 -16.80
CA GLY A 146 -28.67 14.10 -18.24
C GLY A 146 -30.07 13.71 -18.74
N ILE A 147 -30.13 12.97 -19.85
CA ILE A 147 -31.38 12.35 -20.34
C ILE A 147 -31.86 11.26 -19.37
N LEU A 148 -30.91 10.59 -18.71
CA LEU A 148 -31.14 9.67 -17.60
C LEU A 148 -30.32 10.17 -16.40
N GLU A 149 -30.88 10.03 -15.20
CA GLU A 149 -30.13 10.28 -13.97
C GLU A 149 -29.16 9.13 -13.71
N VAL A 150 -27.89 9.48 -13.48
CA VAL A 150 -26.85 8.52 -13.11
C VAL A 150 -26.32 8.90 -11.74
N GLU A 151 -26.56 8.04 -10.76
CA GLU A 151 -26.04 8.17 -9.41
C GLU A 151 -24.68 7.47 -9.29
N TYR A 152 -23.78 8.04 -8.50
CA TYR A 152 -22.44 7.52 -8.23
C TYR A 152 -22.30 7.11 -6.75
N PRO A 153 -23.07 6.13 -6.27
CA PRO A 153 -23.26 5.87 -4.85
C PRO A 153 -21.99 5.32 -4.18
N ALA A 154 -21.89 5.53 -2.86
CA ALA A 154 -20.79 5.01 -2.04
C ALA A 154 -20.61 3.49 -2.15
N SER A 155 -21.69 2.75 -2.40
CA SER A 155 -21.67 1.28 -2.56
C SER A 155 -20.82 0.81 -3.74
N ASN A 156 -20.58 1.66 -4.75
CA ASN A 156 -19.79 1.29 -5.92
C ASN A 156 -18.35 0.93 -5.55
N VAL A 157 -17.79 1.45 -4.46
CA VAL A 157 -16.44 1.07 -4.03
C VAL A 157 -16.30 -0.34 -3.45
N LEU A 158 -17.41 -1.09 -3.38
CA LEU A 158 -17.49 -2.44 -2.82
C LEU A 158 -18.15 -3.43 -3.81
N ASP A 159 -18.32 -3.05 -5.08
CA ASP A 159 -19.01 -3.87 -6.07
C ASP A 159 -18.08 -4.91 -6.72
N GLY A 160 -16.77 -4.81 -6.48
CA GLY A 160 -15.77 -5.72 -7.04
C GLY A 160 -15.32 -5.36 -8.46
N ILE A 161 -15.68 -4.17 -8.97
CA ILE A 161 -15.38 -3.70 -10.32
C ILE A 161 -14.29 -2.62 -10.24
N TYR A 162 -13.10 -2.95 -10.72
CA TYR A 162 -11.92 -2.08 -10.63
C TYR A 162 -11.07 -2.10 -11.90
N GLY A 163 -10.03 -1.26 -11.94
CA GLY A 163 -9.13 -1.18 -13.09
C GLY A 163 -9.89 -0.85 -14.36
N ASN A 164 -9.58 -1.54 -15.46
CA ASN A 164 -10.19 -1.27 -16.76
C ASN A 164 -11.71 -1.53 -16.81
N ASP A 165 -12.22 -2.37 -15.92
CA ASP A 165 -13.64 -2.71 -15.86
C ASP A 165 -14.46 -1.63 -15.13
N CYS A 166 -13.80 -0.77 -14.35
CA CYS A 166 -14.43 0.39 -13.71
C CYS A 166 -14.77 1.46 -14.74
N LYS A 167 -15.94 1.29 -15.36
CA LYS A 167 -16.62 2.31 -16.18
C LYS A 167 -17.27 3.37 -15.31
N ARG A 168 -17.66 4.47 -15.96
CA ARG A 168 -18.40 5.59 -15.37
C ARG A 168 -19.46 5.20 -14.33
N VAL A 169 -20.27 4.17 -14.58
CA VAL A 169 -21.38 3.75 -13.70
C VAL A 169 -20.94 3.02 -12.42
N ASN A 170 -19.69 2.53 -12.37
CA ASN A 170 -19.13 1.81 -11.23
C ASN A 170 -18.21 2.71 -10.38
N VAL A 171 -18.23 4.02 -10.62
CA VAL A 171 -17.44 4.98 -9.83
C VAL A 171 -18.30 5.46 -8.67
N TYR A 172 -17.74 5.51 -7.47
CA TYR A 172 -18.25 6.39 -6.42
C TYR A 172 -17.74 7.81 -6.66
N SER A 173 -18.60 8.80 -6.51
CA SER A 173 -18.23 10.21 -6.61
C SER A 173 -18.99 11.04 -5.57
N SER A 174 -18.27 11.84 -4.79
CA SER A 174 -18.87 12.90 -3.98
C SER A 174 -19.30 14.07 -4.86
N VAL A 175 -20.14 14.98 -4.37
CA VAL A 175 -20.23 16.30 -5.00
C VAL A 175 -18.90 17.06 -4.82
N ILE A 176 -18.74 18.19 -5.52
CA ILE A 176 -17.62 19.10 -5.29
C ILE A 176 -17.86 19.80 -3.94
N GLU A 177 -17.09 19.43 -2.93
CA GLU A 177 -17.28 19.93 -1.56
C GLU A 177 -15.95 20.10 -0.81
N LYS A 178 -16.02 20.67 0.40
CA LYS A 178 -14.86 20.80 1.27
C LYS A 178 -14.62 19.50 2.02
N ASN A 179 -13.41 18.97 1.92
CA ASN A 179 -12.97 17.76 2.61
C ASN A 179 -13.85 16.51 2.38
N PRO A 180 -14.13 16.14 1.10
CA PRO A 180 -14.98 14.99 0.80
C PRO A 180 -14.39 13.71 1.40
N TRP A 181 -15.25 12.82 1.85
CA TRP A 181 -14.83 11.58 2.50
C TRP A 181 -15.76 10.41 2.17
N LEU A 182 -15.17 9.22 2.28
CA LEU A 182 -15.82 7.92 2.20
C LEU A 182 -15.37 7.09 3.41
N GLU A 183 -16.31 6.40 4.06
CA GLU A 183 -16.03 5.49 5.17
C GLU A 183 -16.60 4.11 4.86
N VAL A 184 -15.72 3.11 4.87
CA VAL A 184 -16.07 1.68 4.73
C VAL A 184 -16.09 1.08 6.13
N ALA A 185 -17.22 0.50 6.54
CA ALA A 185 -17.43 -0.10 7.84
C ALA A 185 -17.81 -1.58 7.72
N TRP A 186 -17.59 -2.34 8.79
CA TRP A 186 -17.95 -3.76 8.89
C TRP A 186 -18.36 -4.10 10.32
N SER A 187 -18.87 -5.32 10.50
CA SER A 187 -19.26 -5.82 11.82
C SER A 187 -18.06 -6.33 12.62
N GLY A 188 -17.90 -5.81 13.84
CA GLY A 188 -16.87 -6.24 14.77
C GLY A 188 -15.47 -5.66 14.49
N THR A 189 -14.58 -5.82 15.46
CA THR A 189 -13.21 -5.31 15.36
C THR A 189 -12.31 -6.35 14.69
N ILE A 190 -11.57 -5.94 13.67
CA ILE A 190 -10.53 -6.74 13.01
C ILE A 190 -9.19 -6.01 13.12
N THR A 191 -8.09 -6.73 12.90
CA THR A 191 -6.79 -6.10 12.68
C THR A 191 -6.58 -5.93 11.17
N ILE A 192 -6.53 -4.69 10.68
CA ILE A 192 -6.27 -4.40 9.28
C ILE A 192 -4.78 -4.54 9.01
N TRP A 193 -4.43 -5.20 7.92
CA TRP A 193 -3.05 -5.30 7.46
C TRP A 193 -2.79 -4.41 6.24
N ARG A 194 -3.72 -4.39 5.28
CA ARG A 194 -3.54 -3.69 4.01
C ARG A 194 -4.85 -3.11 3.50
N ILE A 195 -4.78 -1.95 2.85
CA ILE A 195 -5.88 -1.33 2.13
C ILE A 195 -5.42 -1.09 0.69
N ILE A 196 -6.22 -1.50 -0.29
CA ILE A 196 -6.00 -1.19 -1.70
C ILE A 196 -7.09 -0.24 -2.15
N ILE A 197 -6.69 0.88 -2.76
CA ILE A 197 -7.59 1.90 -3.28
C ILE A 197 -7.38 1.99 -4.78
N TYR A 198 -8.43 1.74 -5.55
CA TYR A 198 -8.42 1.86 -7.00
C TYR A 198 -8.97 3.24 -7.36
N ASN A 199 -8.09 4.09 -7.89
CA ASN A 199 -8.46 5.41 -8.38
C ASN A 199 -9.32 5.29 -9.64
N ARG A 200 -10.03 6.37 -9.98
CA ARG A 200 -10.88 6.43 -11.17
C ARG A 200 -10.08 6.11 -12.43
N TYR A 201 -10.56 5.15 -13.24
CA TYR A 201 -9.78 4.60 -14.36
C TYR A 201 -9.74 5.46 -15.62
N GLU A 202 -10.89 6.00 -16.06
CA GLU A 202 -11.02 6.63 -17.38
C GLU A 202 -10.63 8.11 -17.44
N CYS A 203 -10.67 8.82 -16.30
CA CYS A 203 -10.28 10.22 -16.19
C CYS A 203 -10.11 10.63 -14.74
N CYS A 204 -9.62 11.85 -14.56
CA CYS A 204 -9.83 12.64 -13.36
C CYS A 204 -9.18 12.05 -12.10
N GLY A 205 -8.27 11.09 -12.26
CA GLY A 205 -7.52 10.46 -11.19
C GLY A 205 -6.60 11.45 -10.48
N SER A 206 -6.18 12.51 -11.16
CA SER A 206 -5.42 13.62 -10.58
C SER A 206 -6.15 14.38 -9.47
N ARG A 207 -7.46 14.13 -9.25
CA ARG A 207 -8.23 14.70 -8.13
C ARG A 207 -7.92 14.02 -6.80
N LEU A 208 -7.43 12.78 -6.81
CA LEU A 208 -7.09 12.04 -5.60
C LEU A 208 -5.76 12.57 -5.04
N VAL A 209 -5.84 13.59 -4.18
CA VAL A 209 -4.71 14.28 -3.57
C VAL A 209 -4.98 14.59 -2.10
N ASN A 210 -3.92 14.74 -1.30
CA ASN A 210 -4.01 14.99 0.15
C ASN A 210 -4.96 14.00 0.88
N LEU A 211 -4.88 12.72 0.53
CA LEU A 211 -5.74 11.68 1.07
C LEU A 211 -5.20 11.18 2.40
N ASN A 212 -5.96 11.37 3.48
CA ASN A 212 -5.75 10.69 4.75
C ASN A 212 -6.53 9.37 4.76
N VAL A 213 -5.83 8.29 5.08
CA VAL A 213 -6.40 6.96 5.31
C VAL A 213 -6.34 6.69 6.81
N THR A 214 -7.49 6.75 7.45
CA THR A 214 -7.62 6.56 8.91
C THR A 214 -8.46 5.33 9.21
N TYR A 215 -8.26 4.75 10.37
CA TYR A 215 -9.07 3.64 10.87
C TYR A 215 -9.63 3.98 12.25
N LYS A 216 -10.82 3.47 12.56
CA LYS A 216 -11.47 3.72 13.85
C LYS A 216 -11.76 2.43 14.59
N ASN A 217 -11.59 2.48 15.92
CA ASN A 217 -12.03 1.42 16.82
C ASN A 217 -12.48 2.04 18.15
N ASN A 218 -13.72 1.78 18.56
CA ASN A 218 -14.28 2.26 19.83
C ASN A 218 -14.04 3.77 20.09
N GLY A 219 -14.22 4.60 19.05
CA GLY A 219 -14.02 6.05 19.13
C GLY A 219 -12.57 6.53 19.03
N VAL A 220 -11.58 5.63 19.06
CA VAL A 220 -10.17 5.95 18.82
C VAL A 220 -9.90 5.95 17.33
N THR A 221 -9.26 7.00 16.82
CA THR A 221 -8.86 7.11 15.41
C THR A 221 -7.35 6.94 15.28
N GLY A 222 -6.91 5.97 14.49
CA GLY A 222 -5.53 5.78 14.07
C GLY A 222 -5.34 6.13 12.59
N ILE A 223 -4.09 6.16 12.14
CA ILE A 223 -3.71 6.52 10.77
C ILE A 223 -3.01 5.32 10.11
N CYS A 224 -3.52 4.87 8.95
CA CYS A 224 -2.80 3.92 8.11
C CYS A 224 -1.76 4.62 7.23
N GLY A 225 -2.07 5.82 6.74
CA GLY A 225 -1.09 6.67 6.08
C GLY A 225 -1.69 7.93 5.45
N PHE A 226 -0.80 8.79 4.94
CA PHE A 226 -1.15 10.01 4.20
C PHE A 226 -0.54 9.99 2.79
N TYR A 227 -1.41 10.10 1.78
CA TYR A 227 -1.00 10.17 0.38
C TYR A 227 -1.12 11.60 -0.16
N PRO A 228 -0.01 12.26 -0.54
CA PRO A 228 -0.03 13.64 -1.02
C PRO A 228 -0.63 13.77 -2.44
N GLY A 229 -0.43 12.77 -3.30
CA GLY A 229 -1.00 12.75 -4.65
C GLY A 229 -0.36 13.70 -5.67
N LEU A 230 0.88 14.13 -5.45
CA LEU A 230 1.58 15.07 -6.36
C LEU A 230 1.66 14.56 -7.82
N LEU A 231 1.75 13.24 -8.00
CA LEU A 231 1.78 12.56 -9.28
C LEU A 231 0.63 11.54 -9.41
N SER A 232 -0.54 11.88 -8.88
CA SER A 232 -1.75 11.04 -8.99
C SER A 232 -2.25 11.02 -10.44
N ARG A 233 -2.54 9.82 -10.95
CA ARG A 233 -2.94 9.57 -12.34
C ARG A 233 -4.22 8.75 -12.40
N ASP A 234 -4.83 8.76 -13.57
CA ASP A 234 -5.97 7.90 -13.90
C ASP A 234 -5.60 6.43 -13.71
N GLY A 235 -6.48 5.69 -13.03
CA GLY A 235 -6.34 4.26 -12.75
C GLY A 235 -5.18 3.87 -11.84
N ASP A 236 -4.53 4.83 -11.16
CA ASP A 236 -3.55 4.51 -10.13
C ASP A 236 -4.16 3.61 -9.04
N ILE A 237 -3.35 2.65 -8.59
CA ILE A 237 -3.69 1.71 -7.52
C ILE A 237 -2.78 2.04 -6.33
N LEU A 238 -3.38 2.48 -5.23
CA LEU A 238 -2.66 2.84 -4.02
C LEU A 238 -2.73 1.66 -3.05
N LEU A 239 -1.57 1.22 -2.57
CA LEU A 239 -1.46 0.16 -1.57
C LEU A 239 -0.96 0.76 -0.26
N PHE A 240 -1.77 0.72 0.78
CA PHE A 240 -1.41 1.14 2.14
C PHE A 240 -1.20 -0.07 3.05
N TYR A 241 -0.13 -0.06 3.85
CA TYR A 241 0.16 -1.09 4.85
C TYR A 241 0.02 -0.50 6.24
N CYS A 242 -1.09 -0.83 6.90
CA CYS A 242 -1.45 -0.27 8.19
C CYS A 242 -0.51 -0.75 9.31
N PRO A 243 -0.33 0.03 10.39
CA PRO A 243 0.37 -0.40 11.60
C PRO A 243 -0.13 -1.76 12.13
N PRO A 244 0.75 -2.64 12.67
CA PRO A 244 0.35 -3.96 13.19
C PRO A 244 -0.79 -3.94 14.23
N GLU A 245 -0.93 -2.84 14.94
CA GLU A 245 -1.93 -2.55 15.96
C GLU A 245 -3.21 -1.87 15.41
N ALA A 246 -3.40 -1.85 14.09
CA ALA A 246 -4.56 -1.25 13.44
C ALA A 246 -5.84 -2.08 13.64
N HIS A 247 -6.28 -2.18 14.89
CA HIS A 247 -7.59 -2.69 15.25
C HIS A 247 -8.66 -1.69 14.81
N ALA A 248 -9.68 -2.15 14.10
CA ALA A 248 -10.64 -1.29 13.44
C ALA A 248 -12.00 -1.94 13.19
N THR A 249 -13.02 -1.09 13.19
CA THR A 249 -14.40 -1.36 12.75
C THR A 249 -14.75 -0.59 11.47
N SER A 250 -13.95 0.41 11.11
CA SER A 250 -14.09 1.15 9.85
C SER A 250 -12.76 1.75 9.38
N VAL A 251 -12.69 2.05 8.08
CA VAL A 251 -11.65 2.84 7.43
C VAL A 251 -12.30 4.05 6.77
N LYS A 252 -11.74 5.23 7.03
CA LYS A 252 -12.15 6.49 6.41
C LYS A 252 -11.06 7.01 5.49
N LEU A 253 -11.45 7.26 4.24
CA LEU A 253 -10.70 7.91 3.18
C LEU A 253 -11.18 9.35 3.08
N GLN A 254 -10.33 10.32 3.41
CA GLN A 254 -10.72 11.74 3.39
C GLN A 254 -9.68 12.57 2.67
N ILE A 255 -10.11 13.35 1.68
CA ILE A 255 -9.26 14.38 1.10
C ILE A 255 -9.24 15.57 2.06
N HIS A 256 -8.05 16.01 2.46
CA HIS A 256 -7.86 17.24 3.24
C HIS A 256 -7.60 18.40 2.28
N SER A 257 -8.67 19.09 1.91
CA SER A 257 -8.61 20.28 1.06
C SER A 257 -7.91 21.43 1.80
N LYS A 258 -7.07 22.19 1.09
CA LYS A 258 -6.48 23.40 1.65
C LYS A 258 -7.59 24.43 1.95
N PRO A 259 -7.35 25.41 2.85
CA PRO A 259 -8.32 26.46 3.12
C PRO A 259 -8.82 27.14 1.83
N GLY A 260 -10.15 27.26 1.69
CA GLY A 260 -10.78 27.84 0.51
C GLY A 260 -10.87 26.91 -0.71
N GLN A 261 -10.30 25.70 -0.66
CA GLN A 261 -10.42 24.72 -1.73
C GLN A 261 -11.58 23.75 -1.49
N ILE A 262 -12.16 23.32 -2.60
CA ILE A 262 -13.14 22.25 -2.70
C ILE A 262 -12.56 21.18 -3.64
N ASN A 263 -12.96 19.94 -3.44
CA ASN A 263 -12.54 18.82 -4.30
C ASN A 263 -13.66 17.78 -4.40
N GLU A 264 -13.44 16.80 -5.26
CA GLU A 264 -14.32 15.67 -5.51
C GLU A 264 -13.55 14.38 -5.16
N LEU A 265 -14.11 13.52 -4.31
CA LEU A 265 -13.53 12.20 -4.05
C LEU A 265 -14.15 11.18 -5.00
N ASN A 266 -13.33 10.65 -5.91
CA ASN A 266 -13.73 9.67 -6.90
C ASN A 266 -12.92 8.39 -6.77
N LEU A 267 -13.59 7.26 -6.59
CA LEU A 267 -12.94 5.96 -6.40
C LEU A 267 -13.69 4.88 -7.19
N CYS A 268 -12.94 3.93 -7.73
CA CYS A 268 -13.51 2.74 -8.37
C CYS A 268 -13.83 1.68 -7.33
N GLU A 269 -12.85 1.32 -6.49
CA GLU A 269 -12.98 0.20 -5.57
C GLU A 269 -12.07 0.42 -4.36
N VAL A 270 -12.47 -0.11 -3.21
CA VAL A 270 -11.68 -0.15 -1.99
C VAL A 270 -11.68 -1.57 -1.44
N GLU A 271 -10.49 -2.16 -1.32
CA GLU A 271 -10.31 -3.50 -0.75
C GLU A 271 -9.64 -3.42 0.62
N ILE A 272 -10.30 -4.01 1.61
CA ILE A 272 -9.76 -4.13 2.97
C ILE A 272 -9.23 -5.55 3.17
N TYR A 273 -7.98 -5.68 3.61
CA TYR A 273 -7.37 -6.94 3.98
C TYR A 273 -7.15 -7.01 5.48
N LYS A 274 -7.78 -7.99 6.14
CA LYS A 274 -7.51 -8.30 7.54
C LYS A 274 -6.24 -9.13 7.65
N LYS A 275 -5.49 -8.93 8.73
CA LYS A 275 -4.37 -9.78 9.08
C LYS A 275 -4.86 -11.23 9.26
N SER A 276 -4.13 -12.17 8.64
CA SER A 276 -4.38 -13.61 8.76
C SER A 276 -3.82 -14.20 10.05
#